data_AF-A0A8T4P9T9-F1
#
_entry.id   AF-A0A8T4P9T9-F1
#
_cell.length_a   1.000
_cell.length_b   1.000
_cell.length_c   1.000
_cell.angle_alpha   90.00
_cell.angle_beta   90.00
_cell.angle_gamma   90.00
#
_symmetry.space_group_name_H-M   'P 1'
#
loop_
_entity.id
_entity.type
_entity.pdbx_description
1 polymer ?
#
loop_
_entity_poly.entity_id
_entity_poly.type
_entity_poly.pdbx_seq_one_letter_code
_entity_poly.pdbx_strand_id
1 'polypeptide(L)'
;ISTNLLLIRKLERVNRNMIFIVIAHQIDEAIKLYDAGATYVILPHFLGGVHTASLIEKHGMRLGGFMKEKMKHRKELMLRKKEGQKHPSHERG
;
A
#
# COMPACT_ATOMS: atom_id res chain seq x y z
N ILE A 1 -12.21 -2.76 9.61
CA ILE A 1 -12.73 -1.42 9.99
C ILE A 1 -12.79 -1.16 11.49
N SER A 2 -13.59 -1.90 12.27
CA SER A 2 -13.91 -1.55 13.67
C SER A 2 -12.69 -1.39 14.58
N THR A 3 -11.69 -2.27 14.47
CA THR A 3 -10.46 -2.19 15.28
C THR A 3 -9.63 -0.94 14.96
N ASN A 4 -9.45 -0.61 13.68
CA ASN A 4 -8.67 0.57 13.28
C ASN A 4 -9.33 1.86 13.76
N LEU A 5 -10.65 1.98 13.59
CA LEU A 5 -11.39 3.15 14.07
C LEU A 5 -11.31 3.31 15.59
N LEU A 6 -11.41 2.21 16.34
CA LEU A 6 -11.28 2.24 17.80
C LEU A 6 -9.90 2.72 18.24
N LEU A 7 -8.84 2.20 17.61
CA LEU A 7 -7.47 2.57 17.92
C LEU A 7 -7.20 4.04 17.61
N ILE A 8 -7.57 4.51 16.40
CA ILE A 8 -7.36 5.90 16.00
C ILE A 8 -8.08 6.84 16.97
N ARG A 9 -9.37 6.63 17.24
CA ARG A 9 -10.15 7.49 18.16
C ARG A 9 -9.62 7.49 19.60
N LYS A 10 -9.11 6.36 20.08
CA LYS A 10 -8.57 6.28 21.44
C LYS A 10 -7.25 7.05 21.54
N LEU A 11 -6.41 6.94 20.53
CA LEU A 11 -5.04 7.42 20.54
C LEU A 11 -4.92 8.88 20.08
N GLU A 12 -5.79 9.36 19.19
CA GLU A 12 -5.94 10.78 18.83
C GLU A 12 -6.23 11.64 20.06
N ARG A 13 -7.07 11.13 20.99
CA ARG A 13 -7.37 11.82 22.26
C ARG A 13 -6.17 11.90 23.21
N VAL A 14 -5.18 11.04 23.06
CA VAL A 14 -3.98 11.01 23.89
C VAL A 14 -2.90 11.92 23.30
N ASN A 15 -2.72 11.88 21.98
CA ASN A 15 -1.74 12.70 21.29
C ASN A 15 -2.22 13.06 19.87
N ARG A 16 -2.54 14.34 19.66
CA ARG A 16 -2.99 14.86 18.35
C ARG A 16 -1.88 14.94 17.30
N ASN A 17 -0.61 14.82 17.69
CA ASN A 17 0.53 14.89 16.77
C ASN A 17 1.02 13.50 16.31
N MET A 18 0.28 12.44 16.63
CA MET A 18 0.68 11.09 16.26
C MET A 18 0.34 10.77 14.81
N ILE A 19 1.30 10.12 14.11
CA ILE A 19 1.14 9.72 12.71
C ILE A 19 0.49 8.34 12.64
N PHE A 20 -0.70 8.26 12.03
CA PHE A 20 -1.43 7.02 11.76
C PHE A 20 -1.48 6.72 10.27
N ILE A 21 -0.82 5.63 9.88
CA ILE A 21 -0.88 5.09 8.52
C ILE A 21 -1.64 3.77 8.57
N VAL A 22 -2.75 3.68 7.84
CA VAL A 22 -3.62 2.50 7.81
C VAL A 22 -3.89 2.05 6.38
N ILE A 23 -4.34 0.82 6.19
CA ILE A 23 -4.71 0.27 4.88
C ILE A 23 -6.24 0.13 4.81
N ALA A 24 -6.83 0.49 3.67
CA ALA A 24 -8.22 0.27 3.32
C ALA A 24 -8.33 -0.32 1.91
N HIS A 25 -9.37 -1.13 1.67
CA HIS A 25 -9.58 -1.73 0.35
C HIS A 25 -10.71 -1.05 -0.45
N GLN A 26 -11.54 -0.26 0.22
CA GLN A 26 -12.66 0.46 -0.37
C GLN A 26 -12.54 1.96 -0.11
N ILE A 27 -13.04 2.77 -1.06
CA ILE A 27 -12.98 4.24 -0.97
C ILE A 27 -13.75 4.74 0.27
N ASP A 28 -14.96 4.24 0.49
CA ASP A 28 -15.79 4.64 1.62
C ASP A 28 -15.16 4.28 2.98
N GLU A 29 -14.41 3.17 3.04
CA GLU A 29 -13.64 2.80 4.22
C GLU A 29 -12.51 3.79 4.46
N ALA A 30 -11.77 4.16 3.40
CA ALA A 30 -10.68 5.12 3.51
C ALA A 30 -11.17 6.48 4.00
N ILE A 31 -12.29 6.98 3.46
CA ILE A 31 -12.92 8.23 3.90
C ILE A 31 -13.25 8.16 5.40
N LYS A 32 -13.91 7.09 5.86
CA LYS A 32 -14.24 6.91 7.28
C LYS A 32 -13.01 6.88 8.20
N LEU A 33 -11.88 6.33 7.73
CA LEU A 33 -10.63 6.29 8.49
C LEU A 33 -9.98 7.67 8.58
N TYR A 34 -10.03 8.47 7.50
CA TYR A 34 -9.62 9.87 7.52
C TYR A 34 -10.48 10.70 8.48
N ASP A 35 -11.81 10.59 8.38
CA ASP A 35 -12.74 11.29 9.27
C ASP A 35 -12.54 10.92 10.75
N ALA A 36 -12.01 9.73 11.01
CA ALA A 36 -11.70 9.26 12.35
C ALA A 36 -10.34 9.73 12.89
N GLY A 37 -9.51 10.38 12.07
CA GLY A 37 -8.21 10.94 12.49
C GLY A 37 -6.97 10.21 11.94
N ALA A 38 -7.09 9.33 10.93
CA ALA A 38 -5.92 8.76 10.28
C ALA A 38 -5.11 9.84 9.55
N THR A 39 -3.78 9.82 9.66
CA THR A 39 -2.90 10.74 8.95
C THR A 39 -2.80 10.38 7.47
N TYR A 40 -2.78 9.10 7.15
CA TYR A 40 -2.74 8.61 5.77
C TYR A 40 -3.41 7.23 5.65
N VAL A 41 -4.15 7.04 4.56
CA VAL A 41 -4.78 5.75 4.23
C VAL A 41 -4.23 5.24 2.90
N ILE A 42 -3.61 4.07 2.95
CA ILE A 42 -3.10 3.33 1.80
C ILE A 42 -4.25 2.54 1.16
N LEU A 43 -4.43 2.70 -0.16
CA LEU A 43 -5.32 1.88 -0.99
C LEU A 43 -4.48 1.01 -1.95
N PRO A 44 -4.21 -0.27 -1.63
CA PRO A 44 -3.29 -1.12 -2.38
C PRO A 44 -3.66 -1.27 -3.86
N HIS A 45 -4.96 -1.38 -4.17
CA HIS A 45 -5.43 -1.54 -5.54
C HIS A 45 -5.14 -0.31 -6.42
N PHE A 46 -5.07 0.89 -5.84
CA PHE A 46 -4.69 2.10 -6.57
C PHE A 46 -3.18 2.21 -6.76
N LEU A 47 -2.40 1.79 -5.76
CA LEU A 47 -0.94 1.78 -5.86
C LEU A 47 -0.43 0.90 -7.01
N GLY A 48 -1.08 -0.23 -7.27
CA GLY A 48 -0.78 -1.07 -8.43
C GLY A 48 -0.95 -0.32 -9.75
N GLY A 49 -2.09 0.35 -9.92
CA GLY A 49 -2.38 1.16 -11.12
C GLY A 49 -1.42 2.34 -11.29
N VAL A 50 -1.14 3.08 -10.21
CA VAL A 50 -0.17 4.19 -10.21
C VAL A 50 1.23 3.69 -10.56
N HIS A 51 1.66 2.56 -10.00
CA HIS A 51 2.96 1.98 -10.31
C HIS A 51 3.05 1.55 -11.78
N THR A 52 2.02 0.88 -12.32
CA THR A 52 1.97 0.52 -13.74
C THR A 52 1.99 1.74 -14.65
N ALA A 53 1.20 2.78 -14.34
CA ALA A 53 1.20 4.03 -15.10
C ALA A 53 2.59 4.68 -15.10
N SER A 54 3.26 4.72 -13.94
CA SER A 54 4.63 5.25 -13.82
C SER A 54 5.64 4.46 -14.65
N LEU A 55 5.50 3.13 -14.74
CA LEU A 55 6.35 2.31 -15.61
C LEU A 55 6.15 2.66 -17.09
N ILE A 56 4.90 2.87 -17.52
CA ILE A 56 4.55 3.27 -18.89
C ILE A 56 5.07 4.68 -19.18
N GLU A 57 4.90 5.63 -18.26
CA GLU A 57 5.40 7.01 -18.40
C GLU A 57 6.93 7.02 -18.56
N LYS A 58 7.64 6.28 -17.71
CA LYS A 58 9.10 6.22 -17.71
C LYS A 58 9.66 5.52 -18.96
N HIS A 59 9.08 4.39 -19.36
CA HIS A 59 9.65 3.53 -20.40
C HIS A 59 8.96 3.69 -21.76
N GLY A 60 7.81 4.36 -21.84
CA GLY A 60 6.94 4.39 -23.00
C GLY A 60 6.49 2.98 -23.37
N MET A 61 6.53 2.65 -24.66
CA MET A 61 6.33 1.27 -25.15
C MET A 61 7.64 0.53 -25.43
N ARG A 62 8.77 0.98 -24.86
CA ARG A 62 10.09 0.40 -25.13
C ARG A 62 10.30 -0.89 -24.34
N LEU A 63 10.27 -2.02 -25.03
CA LEU A 63 10.46 -3.36 -24.44
C LEU A 63 11.73 -3.47 -23.58
N GLY A 64 12.84 -2.86 -24.02
CA GLY A 64 14.10 -2.89 -23.28
C GLY A 64 14.01 -2.33 -21.84
N GLY A 65 13.16 -1.31 -21.63
CA GLY A 65 12.90 -0.75 -20.30
C GLY A 65 12.18 -1.74 -19.40
N PHE A 66 11.10 -2.34 -19.91
CA PHE A 66 10.33 -3.37 -19.20
C PHE A 66 11.15 -4.63 -18.93
N MET A 67 12.07 -5.02 -19.81
CA MET A 67 12.98 -6.14 -19.57
C MET A 67 13.92 -5.89 -18.39
N LYS A 68 14.42 -4.65 -18.23
CA LYS A 68 15.24 -4.27 -17.06
C LYS A 68 14.41 -4.33 -15.78
N GLU A 69 13.21 -3.75 -15.78
CA GLU A 69 12.31 -3.77 -14.61
C GLU A 69 11.89 -5.20 -14.24
N LYS A 70 11.59 -6.06 -15.23
CA LYS A 70 11.31 -7.49 -15.03
C LYS A 70 12.46 -8.21 -14.32
N MET A 71 13.69 -8.00 -14.78
CA MET A 71 14.86 -8.66 -14.18
C MET A 71 15.07 -8.20 -12.73
N LYS A 72 14.93 -6.89 -12.47
CA LYS A 72 15.01 -6.32 -11.11
C LYS A 72 13.92 -6.90 -10.21
N HIS A 73 12.66 -6.84 -10.65
CA HIS A 73 11.52 -7.29 -9.86
C HIS A 73 11.59 -8.80 -9.56
N ARG A 74 11.97 -9.62 -10.55
CA ARG A 74 12.15 -11.07 -10.34
C ARG A 74 13.24 -11.38 -9.31
N LYS A 75 14.34 -10.63 -9.30
CA LYS A 75 15.42 -10.80 -8.30
C LYS A 75 14.90 -10.49 -6.88
N GLU A 76 14.14 -9.41 -6.73
CA GLU A 76 13.53 -9.04 -5.45
C GLU A 76 12.56 -10.12 -4.94
N LEU A 77 11.66 -10.62 -5.80
CA LEU A 77 10.72 -11.68 -5.45
C LEU A 77 11.43 -12.97 -5.02
N MET A 78 12.52 -13.33 -5.70
CA MET A 78 13.32 -14.50 -5.31
C MET A 78 13.96 -14.35 -3.93
N LEU A 79 14.42 -13.15 -3.59
CA LEU A 79 14.97 -12.86 -2.27
C LEU A 79 13.89 -13.00 -1.18
N ARG A 80 12.72 -12.37 -1.39
CA ARG A 80 11.57 -12.48 -0.48
C ARG A 80 11.11 -13.93 -0.30
N LYS A 81 11.07 -14.70 -1.40
CA LYS A 81 10.73 -16.12 -1.35
C LYS A 81 11.75 -16.93 -0.54
N LYS A 82 13.05 -16.64 -0.66
CA LYS A 82 14.11 -17.27 0.15
C LYS A 82 13.95 -16.97 1.64
N GLU A 83 13.47 -15.77 1.97
CA GLU A 83 13.13 -15.35 3.34
C GLU A 83 11.81 -15.98 3.86
N GLY A 84 11.18 -16.88 3.10
CA GLY A 84 9.96 -17.58 3.50
C GLY A 84 8.67 -16.77 3.28
N GLN A 85 8.76 -15.58 2.69
CA GLN A 85 7.57 -14.76 2.39
C GLN A 85 6.81 -15.39 1.21
N LYS A 86 5.60 -15.88 1.48
CA LYS A 86 4.70 -16.45 0.44
C LYS A 86 3.66 -15.44 -0.06
N HIS A 87 3.26 -14.50 0.80
CA HIS A 87 2.34 -13.41 0.51
C HIS A 87 2.84 -12.15 1.22
N PRO A 88 2.58 -10.93 0.68
CA PRO A 88 2.73 -9.72 1.47
C PRO A 88 1.86 -9.85 2.72
N SER A 89 2.39 -9.39 3.85
CA SER A 89 1.76 -9.53 5.15
C SER A 89 0.41 -8.79 5.15
N HIS A 90 -0.68 -9.53 4.97
CA HIS A 90 -2.11 -9.13 4.96
C HIS A 90 -2.73 -8.80 3.60
N GLU A 91 -3.46 -9.78 3.06
CA GLU A 91 -4.71 -9.58 2.32
C GLU A 91 -5.72 -10.60 2.87
N ARG A 92 -6.61 -10.14 3.77
CA ARG A 92 -7.89 -10.80 4.01
C ARG A 92 -8.93 -9.73 3.74
N GLY A 93 -9.57 -9.84 2.58
CA GLY A 93 -10.79 -9.09 2.25
C GLY A 93 -11.91 -9.42 3.23
#